data_AF-A0A1H1UM37-F1
#
_entry.id   AF-A0A1H1UM37-F1
#
_cell.length_a   1.000
_cell.length_b   1.000
_cell.length_c   1.000
_cell.angle_alpha   90.00
_cell.angle_beta   90.00
_cell.angle_gamma   90.00
#
_symmetry.space_group_name_H-M   'P 1'
#
loop_
_entity.id
_entity.type
_entity.pdbx_description
1 polymer ?
#
loop_
_entity_poly.entity_id
_entity_poly.type
_entity_poly.pdbx_seq_one_letter_code
_entity_poly.pdbx_strand_id
1 'polypeptide(L)'
;MLRLLGILSIFAVLSGCASYGTRAVGVSDQTEPSSGTVTFSSGLSIPVMTKVVAGNRFFYVRLRIGDGPETNVILDTGSNGLRAVSAVVPHSNTSGRKLVYSFESGSELQGTLANESLSAGGRSLGTVPVQVVNTLLCTKNTPNCPVAQLDPATPFVKGVDGRSSEEFGAIMGIRLFDQAGKWVPNPLVAAGFERWVVQLPIADDQPGALTLDPSMAELKGFTRLKVDKNGTVAGCLNVRGGAEVACSSTVLDSGDPHVFVFSRDVEQRVFTSGKAMALVLSDTGSTDSKVIFKFLSEKVGAKGGHDVLLYRPEVVSTRPLKAAEAKPYINSGYLPFMHYNFLFDNEERVIGLQSRTGISTRP
;
A
#
# COMPACT_ATOMS: atom_id res chain seq x y z
N MET A 1 -60.15 25.69 -32.75
CA MET A 1 -59.10 25.93 -33.77
C MET A 1 -58.04 24.85 -33.58
N LEU A 2 -58.23 23.64 -34.13
CA LEU A 2 -57.96 23.20 -35.51
C LEU A 2 -56.45 23.04 -35.83
N ARG A 3 -55.98 21.77 -35.82
CA ARG A 3 -55.02 21.11 -36.76
C ARG A 3 -53.54 21.57 -36.73
N LEU A 4 -52.49 20.80 -37.01
CA LEU A 4 -52.22 19.60 -37.84
C LEU A 4 -50.79 19.10 -37.41
N LEU A 5 -50.48 17.84 -37.08
CA LEU A 5 -50.20 16.64 -37.90
C LEU A 5 -49.04 16.72 -38.91
N GLY A 6 -48.04 15.84 -38.72
CA GLY A 6 -47.20 15.21 -39.76
C GLY A 6 -45.68 15.23 -39.47
N ILE A 7 -44.84 14.24 -39.80
CA ILE A 7 -44.93 12.96 -40.53
C ILE A 7 -43.65 12.16 -40.20
N LEU A 8 -43.77 10.83 -40.23
CA LEU A 8 -42.74 9.78 -40.24
C LEU A 8 -41.57 10.01 -41.24
N SER A 9 -40.39 9.47 -40.97
CA SER A 9 -39.57 8.82 -42.00
C SER A 9 -38.65 7.75 -41.42
N ILE A 10 -38.89 6.53 -41.90
CA ILE A 10 -38.14 5.29 -41.73
C ILE A 10 -37.14 5.21 -42.90
N PHE A 11 -35.88 4.88 -42.63
CA PHE A 11 -34.99 4.31 -43.64
C PHE A 11 -34.36 3.04 -43.08
N ALA A 12 -34.81 1.92 -43.63
CA ALA A 12 -34.12 0.64 -43.61
C ALA A 12 -33.14 0.60 -44.79
N VAL A 13 -31.92 0.12 -44.55
CA VAL A 13 -31.04 -0.36 -45.62
C VAL A 13 -30.59 -1.77 -45.25
N LEU A 14 -30.91 -2.69 -46.15
CA LEU A 14 -30.59 -4.11 -46.16
C LEU A 14 -29.46 -4.37 -47.17
N SER A 15 -28.76 -5.47 -46.92
CA SER A 15 -27.99 -6.32 -47.84
C SER A 15 -26.52 -6.01 -48.13
N GLY A 16 -25.72 -7.05 -47.91
CA GLY A 16 -24.35 -7.20 -48.41
C GLY A 16 -23.65 -8.44 -47.86
N CYS A 17 -24.11 -9.64 -48.21
CA CYS A 17 -23.36 -10.89 -48.00
C CYS A 17 -22.16 -10.97 -48.95
N ALA A 18 -20.98 -11.28 -48.42
CA ALA A 18 -19.89 -11.87 -49.19
C ALA A 18 -19.11 -12.86 -48.31
N SER A 19 -19.33 -14.15 -48.58
CA SER A 19 -18.55 -15.26 -48.05
C SER A 19 -17.27 -15.42 -48.88
N TYR A 20 -16.10 -15.48 -48.23
CA TYR A 20 -14.89 -16.03 -48.82
C TYR A 20 -14.13 -16.89 -47.79
N GLY A 21 -14.04 -18.18 -48.11
CA GLY A 21 -12.79 -18.95 -48.10
C GLY A 21 -12.06 -19.17 -46.77
N THR A 22 -12.29 -20.34 -46.20
CA THR A 22 -11.38 -21.06 -45.29
C THR A 22 -9.96 -21.18 -45.83
N ARG A 23 -8.96 -20.83 -44.99
CA ARG A 23 -7.63 -21.46 -45.00
C ARG A 23 -7.15 -21.63 -43.56
N ALA A 24 -7.06 -22.88 -43.14
CA ALA A 24 -6.55 -23.27 -41.84
C ALA A 24 -5.04 -23.55 -41.91
N VAL A 25 -4.44 -23.58 -40.72
CA VAL A 25 -3.16 -24.18 -40.34
C VAL A 25 -1.92 -23.28 -40.48
N GLY A 26 -1.65 -22.62 -39.36
CA GLY A 26 -0.33 -22.19 -38.92
C GLY A 26 -0.41 -22.04 -37.40
N VAL A 27 -0.28 -23.16 -36.68
CA VAL A 27 -0.13 -23.17 -35.22
C VAL A 27 1.18 -22.48 -34.91
N SER A 28 1.11 -21.18 -34.63
CA SER A 28 2.18 -20.45 -33.97
C SER A 28 2.10 -20.81 -32.51
N ASP A 29 3.15 -21.45 -31.99
CA ASP A 29 3.39 -21.57 -30.56
C ASP A 29 3.21 -20.19 -29.93
N GLN A 30 2.10 -20.01 -29.22
CA GLN A 30 1.95 -18.94 -28.27
C GLN A 30 2.78 -19.36 -27.05
N THR A 31 4.04 -18.93 -27.04
CA THR A 31 4.78 -18.81 -25.79
C THR A 31 3.96 -17.88 -24.92
N GLU A 32 3.22 -18.43 -23.96
CA GLU A 32 2.55 -17.64 -22.94
C GLU A 32 3.59 -16.67 -22.36
N PRO A 33 3.28 -15.36 -22.26
CA PRO A 33 4.17 -14.43 -21.61
C PRO A 33 4.31 -14.92 -20.17
N SER A 34 5.47 -15.49 -19.84
CA SER A 34 5.79 -15.83 -18.47
C SER A 34 5.58 -14.57 -17.65
N SER A 35 4.71 -14.64 -16.65
CA SER A 35 4.55 -13.61 -15.65
C SER A 35 5.91 -13.43 -14.98
N GLY A 36 6.71 -12.50 -15.52
CA GLY A 36 8.11 -12.35 -15.20
C GLY A 36 8.25 -11.79 -13.80
N THR A 37 8.24 -12.66 -12.80
CA THR A 37 8.72 -12.34 -11.46
C THR A 37 10.18 -11.91 -11.61
N VAL A 38 10.47 -10.65 -11.32
CA VAL A 38 11.84 -10.15 -11.27
C VAL A 38 12.50 -10.81 -10.06
N THR A 39 13.32 -11.82 -10.29
CA THR A 39 14.08 -12.47 -9.23
C THR A 39 15.35 -11.67 -8.99
N PHE A 40 15.52 -11.21 -7.74
CA PHE A 40 16.78 -10.66 -7.26
C PHE A 40 17.60 -11.84 -6.74
N SER A 41 18.76 -12.06 -7.36
CA SER A 41 19.69 -13.15 -7.05
C SER A 41 20.72 -12.76 -6.00
N SER A 42 20.91 -11.47 -5.76
CA SER A 42 21.71 -10.97 -4.65
C SER A 42 20.86 -10.39 -3.53
N GLY A 43 21.44 -10.27 -2.34
CA GLY A 43 20.75 -9.78 -1.14
C GLY A 43 20.02 -10.87 -0.36
N LEU A 44 19.40 -10.48 0.74
CA LEU A 44 18.56 -11.36 1.57
C LEU A 44 17.10 -11.19 1.16
N SER A 45 16.48 -12.23 0.64
CA SER A 45 15.05 -12.22 0.29
C SER A 45 14.20 -12.82 1.42
N ILE A 46 13.18 -12.09 1.84
CA ILE A 46 12.16 -12.52 2.81
C ILE A 46 10.82 -12.64 2.07
N PRO A 47 10.14 -13.80 2.12
CA PRO A 47 8.83 -13.96 1.47
C PRO A 47 7.79 -12.97 2.01
N VAL A 48 7.09 -12.29 1.10
CA VAL A 48 5.93 -11.45 1.45
C VAL A 48 4.66 -12.21 1.12
N MET A 49 3.90 -12.52 2.15
CA MET A 49 2.62 -13.20 2.04
C MET A 49 1.47 -12.20 2.07
N THR A 50 0.27 -12.67 1.73
CA THR A 50 -0.94 -11.87 1.83
C THR A 50 -2.07 -12.62 2.49
N LYS A 51 -2.93 -11.89 3.18
CA LYS A 51 -4.14 -12.43 3.80
C LYS A 51 -5.25 -11.39 3.78
N VAL A 52 -6.47 -11.82 3.48
CA VAL A 52 -7.66 -10.98 3.59
C VAL A 52 -8.30 -11.18 4.96
N VAL A 53 -8.52 -10.08 5.67
CA VAL A 53 -9.06 -10.06 7.03
C VAL A 53 -10.11 -8.97 7.11
N ALA A 54 -11.34 -9.36 7.46
CA ALA A 54 -12.51 -8.48 7.45
C ALA A 54 -12.68 -7.68 6.14
N GLY A 55 -12.36 -8.31 5.01
CA GLY A 55 -12.42 -7.68 3.68
C GLY A 55 -11.21 -6.82 3.30
N ASN A 56 -10.30 -6.52 4.24
CA ASN A 56 -9.07 -5.79 3.96
C ASN A 56 -7.93 -6.77 3.67
N ARG A 57 -7.14 -6.49 2.65
CA ARG A 57 -5.92 -7.27 2.38
C ARG A 57 -4.74 -6.69 3.13
N PHE A 58 -4.07 -7.55 3.86
CA PHE A 58 -2.81 -7.26 4.51
C PHE A 58 -1.69 -7.98 3.77
N PHE A 59 -0.54 -7.33 3.70
CA PHE A 59 0.71 -7.91 3.25
C PHE A 59 1.63 -8.05 4.44
N TYR A 60 2.32 -9.17 4.55
CA TYR A 60 3.08 -9.46 5.75
C TYR A 60 4.31 -10.31 5.46
N VAL A 61 5.27 -10.22 6.37
CA VAL A 61 6.43 -11.10 6.46
C VAL A 61 6.33 -11.90 7.75
N ARG A 62 7.01 -13.05 7.83
CA ARG A 62 7.12 -13.82 9.07
C ARG A 62 8.45 -13.48 9.74
N LEU A 63 8.39 -12.94 10.95
CA LEU A 63 9.57 -12.54 11.72
C LEU A 63 9.48 -13.10 13.14
N ARG A 64 10.63 -13.30 13.75
CA ARG A 64 10.77 -13.45 15.20
C ARG A 64 11.38 -12.18 15.77
N ILE A 65 10.84 -11.72 16.90
CA ILE A 65 11.25 -10.52 17.63
C ILE A 65 11.74 -10.95 19.02
N GLY A 66 13.01 -10.66 19.32
CA GLY A 66 13.70 -11.20 20.50
C GLY A 66 13.68 -12.72 20.50
N ASP A 67 13.47 -13.29 21.68
CA ASP A 67 13.27 -14.74 21.87
C ASP A 67 11.80 -15.17 21.74
N GLY A 68 10.95 -14.31 21.16
CA GLY A 68 9.54 -14.57 20.98
C GLY A 68 9.22 -15.68 19.97
N PRO A 69 7.93 -16.08 19.87
CA PRO A 69 7.49 -16.93 18.77
C PRO A 69 7.66 -16.20 17.42
N GLU A 70 7.78 -16.98 16.35
CA GLU A 70 7.66 -16.42 15.00
C GLU A 70 6.22 -15.96 14.77
N THR A 71 6.04 -14.75 14.28
CA THR A 71 4.74 -14.12 14.09
C THR A 71 4.62 -13.45 12.72
N ASN A 72 3.39 -13.23 12.28
CA ASN A 72 3.12 -12.44 11.09
C ASN A 72 3.27 -10.96 11.45
N VAL A 73 4.01 -10.23 10.61
CA VAL A 73 4.29 -8.81 10.79
C VAL A 73 3.81 -8.07 9.56
N ILE A 74 2.85 -7.16 9.74
CA ILE A 74 2.31 -6.35 8.65
C ILE A 74 3.44 -5.53 8.04
N LEU A 75 3.60 -5.63 6.72
CA LEU A 75 4.53 -4.83 5.95
C LEU A 75 3.84 -3.52 5.54
N ASP A 76 4.31 -2.41 6.10
CA ASP A 76 3.67 -1.11 5.95
C ASP A 76 4.67 -0.06 5.42
N THR A 77 4.60 0.25 4.13
CA THR A 77 5.44 1.31 3.53
C THR A 77 4.90 2.73 3.81
N GLY A 78 3.67 2.82 4.34
CA GLY A 78 3.03 4.04 4.77
C GLY A 78 3.33 4.45 6.21
N SER A 79 4.02 3.65 7.01
CA SER A 79 4.43 4.07 8.35
C SER A 79 5.93 3.89 8.58
N ASN A 80 6.39 4.27 9.77
CA ASN A 80 7.79 4.13 10.16
C ASN A 80 7.90 3.49 11.54
N GLY A 81 8.79 2.52 11.70
CA GLY A 81 9.09 1.85 12.97
C GLY A 81 8.42 0.50 13.15
N LEU A 82 9.03 -0.35 13.99
CA LEU A 82 8.49 -1.65 14.39
C LEU A 82 7.68 -1.55 15.69
N ARG A 83 6.43 -1.99 15.63
CA ARG A 83 5.48 -1.99 16.76
C ARG A 83 4.96 -3.40 16.94
N ALA A 84 5.13 -3.96 18.13
CA ALA A 84 4.78 -5.33 18.43
C ALA A 84 3.92 -5.41 19.69
N VAL A 85 2.92 -6.28 19.70
CA VAL A 85 2.18 -6.56 20.95
C VAL A 85 3.08 -7.32 21.93
N SER A 86 2.87 -7.12 23.22
CA SER A 86 3.69 -7.77 24.26
C SER A 86 3.72 -9.30 24.16
N ALA A 87 2.66 -9.93 23.66
CA ALA A 87 2.57 -11.39 23.49
C ALA A 87 3.64 -11.98 22.56
N VAL A 88 4.22 -11.18 21.66
CA VAL A 88 5.27 -11.63 20.74
C VAL A 88 6.66 -11.06 21.10
N VAL A 89 6.78 -10.39 22.24
CA VAL A 89 8.04 -9.82 22.76
C VAL A 89 8.21 -10.26 24.24
N PRO A 90 8.79 -11.44 24.50
CA PRO A 90 8.78 -12.07 25.82
C PRO A 90 9.55 -11.30 26.89
N HIS A 91 10.39 -10.35 26.52
CA HIS A 91 11.17 -9.52 27.45
C HIS A 91 10.72 -8.06 27.46
N SER A 92 9.42 -7.84 27.23
CA SER A 92 8.79 -6.52 27.30
C SER A 92 9.06 -5.82 28.63
N ASN A 93 10.16 -5.06 28.68
CA ASN A 93 10.57 -4.40 29.90
C ASN A 93 9.61 -3.23 30.11
N THR A 94 8.76 -3.32 31.13
CA THR A 94 7.75 -2.31 31.45
C THR A 94 8.38 -0.99 31.94
N SER A 95 9.68 -1.00 32.23
CA SER A 95 10.48 0.15 32.66
C SER A 95 11.05 1.00 31.51
N GLY A 96 10.84 0.60 30.24
CA GLY A 96 11.31 1.34 29.08
C GLY A 96 10.64 2.71 28.89
N ARG A 97 11.24 3.56 28.04
CA ARG A 97 10.66 4.87 27.68
C ARG A 97 9.25 4.68 27.11
N LYS A 98 8.26 5.36 27.68
CA LYS A 98 6.89 5.34 27.15
C LYS A 98 6.82 6.05 25.79
N LEU A 99 6.13 5.42 24.85
CA LEU A 99 5.93 5.90 23.49
C LEU A 99 4.44 5.91 23.17
N VAL A 100 4.04 6.89 22.36
CA VAL A 100 2.69 7.01 21.81
C VAL A 100 2.82 7.12 20.29
N TYR A 101 2.01 6.37 19.57
CA TYR A 101 1.93 6.43 18.13
C TYR A 101 0.47 6.42 17.68
N SER A 102 0.08 7.35 16.81
CA SER A 102 -1.30 7.48 16.34
C SER A 102 -1.37 7.25 14.84
N PHE A 103 -2.45 6.60 14.39
CA PHE A 103 -2.81 6.43 12.99
C PHE A 103 -3.92 7.40 12.59
N GLU A 104 -4.02 7.70 11.29
CA GLU A 104 -5.06 8.55 10.71
C GLU A 104 -6.48 7.98 10.91
N SER A 105 -6.59 6.66 11.06
CA SER A 105 -7.84 5.98 11.46
C SER A 105 -8.38 6.48 12.81
N GLY A 106 -7.54 7.11 13.62
CA GLY A 106 -7.85 7.52 14.98
C GLY A 106 -7.42 6.51 16.04
N SER A 107 -6.79 5.39 15.64
CA SER A 107 -6.16 4.44 16.55
C SER A 107 -4.90 5.02 17.18
N GLU A 108 -4.68 4.75 18.47
CA GLU A 108 -3.49 5.15 19.20
C GLU A 108 -2.87 3.93 19.90
N LEU A 109 -1.57 3.74 19.72
CA LEU A 109 -0.77 2.68 20.33
C LEU A 109 0.12 3.31 21.40
N GLN A 110 -0.01 2.86 22.64
CA GLN A 110 0.93 3.20 23.70
C GLN A 110 1.73 1.97 24.11
N GLY A 111 3.00 2.21 24.45
CA GLY A 111 3.92 1.13 24.75
C GLY A 111 5.23 1.62 25.33
N THR A 112 6.18 0.71 25.50
CA THR A 112 7.55 1.01 25.92
C THR A 112 8.55 0.72 24.81
N LEU A 113 9.64 1.47 24.79
CA LEU A 113 10.77 1.18 23.92
C LEU A 113 11.57 -0.01 24.46
N ALA A 114 11.81 -0.99 23.60
CA ALA A 114 12.76 -2.08 23.81
C ALA A 114 13.71 -2.19 22.62
N ASN A 115 14.88 -2.80 22.80
CA ASN A 115 15.77 -3.15 21.70
C ASN A 115 15.77 -4.68 21.57
N GLU A 116 15.31 -5.18 20.44
CA GLU A 116 15.06 -6.61 20.23
C GLU A 116 15.85 -7.10 19.03
N SER A 117 16.34 -8.33 19.10
CA SER A 117 16.87 -9.02 17.93
C SER A 117 15.74 -9.32 16.94
N LEU A 118 16.02 -9.22 15.65
CA LEU A 118 15.10 -9.61 14.59
C LEU A 118 15.67 -10.77 13.80
N SER A 119 14.81 -11.71 13.43
CA SER A 119 15.17 -12.77 12.50
C SER A 119 14.02 -13.16 11.58
N ALA A 120 14.37 -13.65 10.40
CA ALA A 120 13.45 -14.17 9.40
C ALA A 120 13.96 -15.54 8.93
N GLY A 121 13.13 -16.59 9.01
CA GLY A 121 13.53 -17.95 8.60
C GLY A 121 14.80 -18.46 9.33
N GLY A 122 15.01 -18.05 10.59
CA GLY A 122 16.19 -18.40 11.38
C GLY A 122 17.45 -17.57 11.09
N ARG A 123 17.43 -16.68 10.09
CA ARG A 123 18.54 -15.76 9.82
C ARG A 123 18.38 -14.47 10.61
N SER A 124 19.43 -14.09 11.36
CA SER A 124 19.48 -12.81 12.06
C SER A 124 19.47 -11.64 11.06
N LEU A 125 18.63 -10.65 11.34
CA LEU A 125 18.56 -9.38 10.63
C LEU A 125 19.29 -8.25 11.37
N GLY A 126 19.49 -8.37 12.69
CA GLY A 126 20.10 -7.33 13.53
C GLY A 126 19.31 -7.08 14.80
N THR A 127 19.75 -6.12 15.62
CA THR A 127 19.00 -5.65 16.80
C THR A 127 18.42 -4.28 16.49
N VAL A 128 17.11 -4.10 16.71
CA VAL A 128 16.42 -2.84 16.36
C VAL A 128 15.58 -2.32 17.52
N PRO A 129 15.30 -1.02 17.57
CA PRO A 129 14.34 -0.46 18.50
C PRO A 129 12.90 -0.87 18.12
N VAL A 130 12.13 -1.32 19.11
CA VAL A 130 10.75 -1.79 18.99
C VAL A 130 9.89 -1.05 20.02
N GLN A 131 8.74 -0.53 19.59
CA GLN A 131 7.69 -0.16 20.54
C GLN A 131 6.90 -1.41 20.90
N VAL A 132 7.03 -1.86 22.14
CA VAL A 132 6.21 -2.93 22.69
C VAL A 132 4.90 -2.34 23.18
N VAL A 133 3.84 -2.58 22.42
CA VAL A 133 2.50 -2.05 22.65
C VAL A 133 1.87 -2.78 23.81
N ASN A 134 1.41 -2.01 24.80
CA ASN A 134 0.76 -2.50 26.00
C ASN A 134 -0.59 -1.82 26.26
N THR A 135 -0.94 -0.80 25.46
CA THR A 135 -2.23 -0.12 25.54
C THR A 135 -2.70 0.26 24.14
N LEU A 136 -3.97 0.01 23.86
CA LEU A 136 -4.65 0.40 22.62
C LEU A 136 -5.73 1.41 22.99
N LEU A 137 -5.66 2.59 22.40
CA LEU A 137 -6.56 3.70 22.69
C LEU A 137 -7.10 4.31 21.41
N CYS A 138 -8.06 5.21 21.59
CA CYS A 138 -8.50 6.12 20.57
C CYS A 138 -7.87 7.50 20.77
N THR A 139 -7.51 8.13 19.66
CA THR A 139 -7.17 9.55 19.65
C THR A 139 -8.35 10.39 20.11
N LYS A 140 -8.06 11.57 20.68
CA LYS A 140 -9.10 12.54 21.11
C LYS A 140 -10.07 12.93 19.98
N ASN A 141 -9.59 12.93 18.74
CA ASN A 141 -10.38 13.32 17.56
C ASN A 141 -11.29 12.18 17.05
N THR A 142 -11.10 10.95 17.51
CA THR A 142 -11.91 9.79 17.10
C THR A 142 -12.19 8.89 18.32
N PRO A 143 -12.92 9.38 19.34
CA PRO A 143 -12.97 8.75 20.66
C PRO A 143 -13.61 7.34 20.70
N ASN A 144 -14.33 6.95 19.65
CA ASN A 144 -15.07 5.68 19.56
C ASN A 144 -14.51 4.74 18.48
N CYS A 145 -13.19 4.67 18.38
CA CYS A 145 -12.52 3.76 17.45
C CYS A 145 -12.60 2.29 17.95
N PRO A 146 -12.71 1.30 17.05
CA PRO A 146 -12.80 -0.12 17.44
C PRO A 146 -11.58 -0.63 18.23
N VAL A 147 -10.39 -0.05 17.98
CA VAL A 147 -9.15 -0.57 18.55
C VAL A 147 -9.06 -0.46 20.07
N ALA A 148 -9.75 0.50 20.68
CA ALA A 148 -9.72 0.69 22.14
C ALA A 148 -10.52 -0.36 22.92
N GLN A 149 -11.30 -1.20 22.24
CA GLN A 149 -12.12 -2.24 22.87
C GLN A 149 -11.38 -3.58 23.04
N LEU A 150 -10.09 -3.62 22.69
CA LEU A 150 -9.32 -4.85 22.60
C LEU A 150 -8.33 -4.96 23.75
N ASP A 151 -8.00 -6.21 24.08
CA ASP A 151 -6.84 -6.50 24.92
C ASP A 151 -5.54 -6.14 24.16
N PRO A 152 -4.63 -5.33 24.72
CA PRO A 152 -3.36 -4.99 24.08
C PRO A 152 -2.42 -6.17 23.79
N ALA A 153 -2.61 -7.32 24.45
CA ALA A 153 -1.94 -8.57 24.12
C ALA A 153 -2.53 -9.25 22.86
N THR A 154 -3.68 -8.76 22.38
CA THR A 154 -4.35 -9.28 21.19
C THR A 154 -3.63 -8.83 19.92
N PRO A 155 -3.41 -9.73 18.94
CA PRO A 155 -2.84 -9.38 17.64
C PRO A 155 -3.60 -8.27 16.91
N PHE A 156 -2.88 -7.38 16.21
CA PHE A 156 -3.36 -6.07 15.73
C PHE A 156 -4.64 -6.14 14.88
N VAL A 157 -4.84 -7.18 14.06
CA VAL A 157 -5.95 -7.22 13.11
C VAL A 157 -7.23 -7.82 13.68
N LYS A 158 -7.17 -8.59 14.78
CA LYS A 158 -8.38 -8.83 15.59
C LYS A 158 -9.00 -7.50 16.05
N GLY A 159 -8.23 -6.42 16.01
CA GLY A 159 -8.67 -5.09 16.32
C GLY A 159 -9.39 -4.27 15.28
N VAL A 160 -9.33 -4.69 14.03
CA VAL A 160 -10.06 -4.02 12.95
C VAL A 160 -11.48 -4.58 12.82
N ASP A 161 -11.71 -5.82 13.28
CA ASP A 161 -12.99 -6.52 13.08
C ASP A 161 -13.58 -7.23 14.31
N GLY A 162 -12.83 -7.28 15.43
CA GLY A 162 -13.24 -7.95 16.67
C GLY A 162 -13.35 -9.48 16.59
N ARG A 163 -12.96 -10.12 15.47
CA ARG A 163 -13.29 -11.52 15.16
C ARG A 163 -12.11 -12.37 14.69
N SER A 164 -11.05 -11.78 14.18
CA SER A 164 -9.97 -12.55 13.55
C SER A 164 -9.00 -13.20 14.55
N SER A 165 -8.65 -14.46 14.36
CA SER A 165 -7.80 -15.26 15.27
C SER A 165 -6.31 -14.98 15.07
N GLU A 166 -5.64 -14.36 16.04
CA GLU A 166 -4.17 -14.26 16.14
C GLU A 166 -3.36 -13.92 14.87
N GLU A 167 -3.81 -12.95 14.06
CA GLU A 167 -3.27 -12.91 12.69
C GLU A 167 -1.98 -12.11 12.50
N PHE A 168 -1.70 -11.10 13.33
CA PHE A 168 -0.48 -10.26 13.20
C PHE A 168 0.02 -9.73 14.55
N GLY A 169 1.19 -10.21 14.99
CA GLY A 169 1.80 -9.78 16.24
C GLY A 169 2.49 -8.42 16.15
N ALA A 170 2.79 -7.93 14.94
CA ALA A 170 3.50 -6.67 14.76
C ALA A 170 3.14 -5.92 13.46
N ILE A 171 3.53 -4.64 13.42
CA ILE A 171 3.53 -3.76 12.25
C ILE A 171 4.95 -3.28 12.03
N MET A 172 5.48 -3.50 10.83
CA MET A 172 6.81 -3.06 10.39
C MET A 172 6.67 -1.91 9.40
N GLY A 173 6.76 -0.69 9.92
CA GLY A 173 6.76 0.54 9.15
C GLY A 173 8.12 0.79 8.49
N ILE A 174 8.20 0.75 7.15
CA ILE A 174 9.45 0.85 6.38
C ILE A 174 9.56 2.09 5.49
N ARG A 175 8.82 3.16 5.77
CA ARG A 175 8.95 4.42 5.02
C ARG A 175 10.34 5.04 5.17
N LEU A 176 10.85 5.69 4.11
CA LEU A 176 12.10 6.49 4.11
C LEU A 176 11.93 7.84 4.84
N PHE A 177 11.57 7.83 6.12
CA PHE A 177 11.32 9.05 6.89
C PHE A 177 12.63 9.63 7.46
N ASP A 178 12.96 10.88 7.16
CA ASP A 178 14.25 11.54 7.48
C ASP A 178 14.33 12.10 8.91
N GLN A 179 13.26 12.04 9.70
CA GLN A 179 13.31 12.62 11.04
C GLN A 179 14.10 11.72 11.99
N ALA A 180 15.39 12.02 12.11
CA ALA A 180 16.22 11.74 13.27
C ALA A 180 15.49 12.26 14.52
N GLY A 181 14.78 11.37 15.22
CA GLY A 181 13.97 11.78 16.38
C GLY A 181 12.74 10.96 16.70
N LYS A 182 12.53 9.79 16.07
CA LYS A 182 11.56 8.82 16.58
C LYS A 182 12.34 7.67 17.18
N TRP A 183 12.10 7.43 18.47
CA TRP A 183 12.69 6.34 19.27
C TRP A 183 12.59 4.96 18.61
N VAL A 184 11.70 4.83 17.63
CA VAL A 184 11.50 3.65 16.78
C VAL A 184 11.69 4.08 15.31
N PRO A 185 12.94 4.09 14.80
CA PRO A 185 13.24 4.41 13.41
C PRO A 185 12.83 3.26 12.49
N ASN A 186 13.04 3.42 11.18
CA ASN A 186 12.82 2.35 10.20
C ASN A 186 13.65 1.12 10.62
N PRO A 187 13.02 -0.04 10.85
CA PRO A 187 13.72 -1.20 11.40
C PRO A 187 14.75 -1.79 10.43
N LEU A 188 14.59 -1.63 9.11
CA LEU A 188 15.58 -2.09 8.15
C LEU A 188 16.84 -1.21 8.20
N VAL A 189 16.66 0.10 8.29
CA VAL A 189 17.78 1.05 8.48
C VAL A 189 18.46 0.82 9.83
N ALA A 190 17.68 0.61 10.90
CA ALA A 190 18.22 0.31 12.23
C ALA A 190 19.02 -1.00 12.28
N ALA A 191 18.63 -1.98 11.46
CA ALA A 191 19.32 -3.24 11.27
C ALA A 191 20.58 -3.12 10.39
N GLY A 192 20.82 -1.96 9.76
CA GLY A 192 22.00 -1.69 8.93
C GLY A 192 21.80 -1.92 7.44
N PHE A 193 20.58 -2.20 6.98
CA PHE A 193 20.28 -2.30 5.55
C PHE A 193 20.12 -0.90 4.94
N GLU A 194 20.68 -0.70 3.75
CA GLU A 194 20.66 0.59 3.05
C GLU A 194 19.57 0.65 2.00
N ARG A 195 19.22 -0.50 1.42
CA ARG A 195 18.31 -0.59 0.29
C ARG A 195 17.40 -1.79 0.45
N TRP A 196 16.15 -1.65 0.00
CA TRP A 196 15.24 -2.79 -0.08
C TRP A 196 14.27 -2.65 -1.24
N VAL A 197 13.91 -3.78 -1.83
CA VAL A 197 12.86 -3.87 -2.85
C VAL A 197 11.65 -4.58 -2.27
N VAL A 198 10.49 -3.95 -2.40
CA VAL A 198 9.19 -4.52 -2.08
C VAL A 198 8.51 -4.97 -3.37
N GLN A 199 8.25 -6.27 -3.43
CA GLN A 199 7.40 -6.91 -4.44
C GLN A 199 6.23 -7.56 -3.70
N LEU A 200 5.03 -6.98 -3.81
CA LEU A 200 3.85 -7.57 -3.19
C LEU A 200 3.34 -8.77 -4.02
N PRO A 201 2.77 -9.80 -3.36
CA PRO A 201 2.08 -10.89 -4.04
C PRO A 201 0.91 -10.35 -4.87
N ILE A 202 0.73 -10.88 -6.10
CA ILE A 202 -0.42 -10.55 -6.97
C ILE A 202 -1.60 -11.48 -6.66
N ALA A 203 -1.30 -12.72 -6.29
CA ALA A 203 -2.26 -13.77 -5.98
C ALA A 203 -1.94 -14.37 -4.60
N ASP A 204 -2.95 -14.96 -3.96
CA ASP A 204 -2.86 -15.45 -2.57
C ASP A 204 -1.90 -16.64 -2.41
N ASP A 205 -1.72 -17.42 -3.47
CA ASP A 205 -0.90 -18.63 -3.52
C ASP A 205 0.55 -18.38 -3.97
N GLN A 206 0.88 -17.15 -4.37
CA GLN A 206 2.21 -16.79 -4.87
C GLN A 206 2.85 -15.74 -3.97
N PRO A 207 3.89 -16.09 -3.18
CA PRO A 207 4.57 -15.11 -2.36
C PRO A 207 5.21 -14.01 -3.21
N GLY A 208 5.13 -12.80 -2.71
CA GLY A 208 6.02 -11.71 -3.09
C GLY A 208 7.38 -11.82 -2.39
N ALA A 209 8.15 -10.74 -2.42
CA ALA A 209 9.47 -10.68 -1.80
C ALA A 209 9.76 -9.29 -1.22
N LEU A 210 10.43 -9.30 -0.07
CA LEU A 210 11.16 -8.17 0.49
C LEU A 210 12.65 -8.51 0.35
N THR A 211 13.30 -7.94 -0.66
CA THR A 211 14.73 -8.15 -0.92
C THR A 211 15.53 -7.05 -0.26
N LEU A 212 16.44 -7.42 0.64
CA LEU A 212 17.32 -6.52 1.38
C LEU A 212 18.71 -6.45 0.73
N ASP A 213 19.23 -5.24 0.55
CA ASP A 213 20.49 -4.89 -0.10
C ASP A 213 20.74 -5.62 -1.44
N PRO A 214 19.82 -5.48 -2.43
CA PRO A 214 20.09 -5.95 -3.78
C PRO A 214 21.29 -5.20 -4.40
N SER A 215 21.96 -5.85 -5.34
CA SER A 215 23.13 -5.29 -6.03
C SER A 215 22.74 -4.14 -6.96
N MET A 216 23.67 -3.21 -7.18
CA MET A 216 23.46 -2.08 -8.11
C MET A 216 23.10 -2.53 -9.53
N ALA A 217 23.59 -3.70 -9.97
CA ALA A 217 23.26 -4.25 -11.28
C ALA A 217 21.75 -4.56 -11.40
N GLU A 218 21.13 -5.07 -10.33
CA GLU A 218 19.70 -5.39 -10.27
C GLU A 218 18.82 -4.13 -10.18
N LEU A 219 19.40 -3.00 -9.74
CA LEU A 219 18.68 -1.73 -9.60
C LEU A 219 18.60 -0.90 -10.89
N LYS A 220 19.32 -1.28 -11.96
CA LYS A 220 19.42 -0.51 -13.21
C LYS A 220 18.07 -0.23 -13.89
N GLY A 221 17.05 -1.07 -13.65
CA GLY A 221 15.72 -0.96 -14.26
C GLY A 221 14.72 -0.05 -13.53
N PHE A 222 15.09 0.53 -12.38
CA PHE A 222 14.17 1.35 -11.59
C PHE A 222 14.20 2.81 -12.05
N THR A 223 13.02 3.40 -12.25
CA THR A 223 12.88 4.87 -12.35
C THR A 223 12.92 5.46 -10.95
N ARG A 224 13.96 6.22 -10.63
CA ARG A 224 14.24 6.74 -9.28
C ARG A 224 13.68 8.15 -9.11
N LEU A 225 12.89 8.36 -8.07
CA LEU A 225 12.27 9.65 -7.70
C LEU A 225 12.81 10.07 -6.33
N LYS A 226 13.25 11.32 -6.15
CA LYS A 226 13.70 11.78 -4.83
C LYS A 226 12.51 11.96 -3.91
N VAL A 227 12.71 11.53 -2.66
CA VAL A 227 11.73 11.76 -1.61
C VAL A 227 12.01 13.05 -0.86
N ASP A 228 10.96 13.66 -0.33
CA ASP A 228 11.10 14.73 0.66
C ASP A 228 11.55 14.19 2.03
N LYS A 229 11.71 15.08 3.01
CA LYS A 229 12.07 14.72 4.39
C LYS A 229 11.07 13.76 5.07
N ASN A 230 9.85 13.65 4.54
CA ASN A 230 8.82 12.77 5.06
C ASN A 230 8.78 11.41 4.34
N GLY A 231 9.73 11.14 3.44
CA GLY A 231 9.75 9.91 2.65
C GLY A 231 8.61 9.84 1.64
N THR A 232 8.11 10.99 1.18
CA THR A 232 7.05 11.09 0.18
C THR A 232 7.60 11.57 -1.16
N VAL A 233 6.93 11.22 -2.25
CA VAL A 233 7.25 11.71 -3.61
C VAL A 233 6.23 12.76 -4.03
N ALA A 234 6.59 13.66 -4.93
CA ALA A 234 5.59 14.54 -5.54
C ALA A 234 4.61 13.70 -6.38
N GLY A 235 3.31 13.96 -6.25
CA GLY A 235 2.32 13.26 -7.07
C GLY A 235 1.06 14.05 -7.37
N CYS A 236 0.48 13.76 -8.53
CA CYS A 236 -0.75 14.37 -9.03
C CYS A 236 -1.73 13.29 -9.46
N LEU A 237 -2.94 13.33 -8.89
CA LEU A 237 -4.05 12.48 -9.27
C LEU A 237 -4.96 13.22 -10.24
N ASN A 238 -5.21 12.63 -11.41
CA ASN A 238 -5.97 13.25 -12.49
C ASN A 238 -7.11 12.34 -12.96
N VAL A 239 -8.25 12.93 -13.33
CA VAL A 239 -9.26 12.25 -14.15
C VAL A 239 -8.86 12.45 -15.62
N ARG A 240 -8.65 11.37 -16.37
CA ARG A 240 -8.21 11.45 -17.77
C ARG A 240 -9.27 12.17 -18.62
N GLY A 241 -8.83 13.21 -19.34
CA GLY A 241 -9.73 14.06 -20.15
C GLY A 241 -10.59 15.01 -19.32
N GLY A 242 -10.34 15.11 -18.02
CA GLY A 242 -11.02 16.02 -17.10
C GLY A 242 -10.03 16.87 -16.30
N ALA A 243 -10.52 17.43 -15.19
CA ALA A 243 -9.72 18.25 -14.29
C ALA A 243 -8.76 17.41 -13.43
N GLU A 244 -7.66 18.04 -13.03
CA GLU A 244 -6.80 17.57 -11.95
C GLU A 244 -7.63 17.43 -10.66
N VAL A 245 -7.45 16.32 -9.94
CA VAL A 245 -8.11 16.09 -8.65
C VAL A 245 -7.32 16.76 -7.54
N ALA A 246 -6.02 16.49 -7.49
CA ALA A 246 -5.09 17.08 -6.52
C ALA A 246 -3.64 16.81 -6.94
N CYS A 247 -2.74 17.77 -6.68
CA CYS A 247 -1.30 17.58 -6.62
C CYS A 247 -0.81 17.82 -5.18
N SER A 248 -0.11 16.85 -4.60
CA SER A 248 0.55 17.02 -3.30
C SER A 248 1.64 15.97 -3.07
N SER A 249 2.31 16.03 -1.92
CA SER A 249 3.11 14.93 -1.39
C SER A 249 2.29 13.63 -1.40
N THR A 250 2.86 12.57 -1.95
CA THR A 250 2.23 11.26 -2.09
C THR A 250 2.97 10.23 -1.24
N VAL A 251 2.22 9.61 -0.33
CA VAL A 251 2.63 8.44 0.43
C VAL A 251 2.35 7.20 -0.41
N LEU A 252 3.35 6.33 -0.54
CA LEU A 252 3.23 5.01 -1.14
C LEU A 252 3.02 3.98 -0.02
N ASP A 253 1.80 3.49 0.14
CA ASP A 253 1.36 2.82 1.37
C ASP A 253 0.82 1.40 1.12
N SER A 254 1.60 0.38 1.44
CA SER A 254 1.15 -1.01 1.36
C SER A 254 0.13 -1.42 2.44
N GLY A 255 -0.03 -0.61 3.49
CA GLY A 255 -0.94 -0.85 4.61
C GLY A 255 -2.35 -0.30 4.38
N ASP A 256 -2.51 0.67 3.47
CA ASP A 256 -3.81 1.26 3.14
C ASP A 256 -4.45 0.60 1.90
N PRO A 257 -5.76 0.32 1.91
CA PRO A 257 -6.39 -0.42 0.83
C PRO A 257 -6.75 0.39 -0.39
N HIS A 258 -6.81 1.73 -0.30
CA HIS A 258 -7.39 2.58 -1.34
C HIS A 258 -6.54 3.82 -1.60
N VAL A 259 -6.83 4.49 -2.70
CA VAL A 259 -6.30 5.83 -2.96
C VAL A 259 -7.12 6.86 -2.18
N PHE A 260 -6.47 7.60 -1.28
CA PHE A 260 -7.07 8.69 -0.53
C PHE A 260 -6.43 10.03 -0.89
N VAL A 261 -7.25 11.05 -1.07
CA VAL A 261 -6.81 12.46 -1.18
C VAL A 261 -7.25 13.17 0.09
N PHE A 262 -6.29 13.56 0.91
CA PHE A 262 -6.54 14.32 2.13
C PHE A 262 -6.30 15.80 1.87
N SER A 263 -7.31 16.63 2.11
CA SER A 263 -7.23 18.09 1.95
C SER A 263 -8.14 18.80 2.96
N ARG A 264 -7.99 20.12 3.16
CA ARG A 264 -8.82 20.88 4.10
C ARG A 264 -10.19 21.18 3.53
N ASP A 265 -10.21 21.62 2.28
CA ASP A 265 -11.40 22.19 1.63
C ASP A 265 -12.11 21.16 0.74
N VAL A 266 -12.12 19.90 1.16
CA VAL A 266 -12.78 18.81 0.43
C VAL A 266 -13.83 18.15 1.30
N GLU A 267 -15.02 17.98 0.72
CA GLU A 267 -16.01 17.08 1.28
C GLU A 267 -15.52 15.64 1.19
N GLN A 268 -15.94 14.81 2.14
CA GLN A 268 -15.71 13.38 2.05
C GLN A 268 -16.53 12.81 0.90
N ARG A 269 -15.87 12.30 -0.14
CA ARG A 269 -16.55 11.70 -1.30
C ARG A 269 -15.80 10.48 -1.81
N VAL A 270 -16.54 9.54 -2.38
CA VAL A 270 -15.98 8.42 -3.13
C VAL A 270 -16.22 8.69 -4.62
N PHE A 271 -15.19 8.55 -5.45
CA PHE A 271 -15.33 8.77 -6.88
C PHE A 271 -16.20 7.68 -7.52
N THR A 272 -16.92 8.05 -8.59
CA THR A 272 -17.75 7.09 -9.33
C THR A 272 -16.88 6.10 -10.09
N SER A 273 -17.31 4.83 -10.12
CA SER A 273 -16.69 3.76 -10.90
C SER A 273 -16.50 4.08 -12.37
N GLY A 274 -15.50 3.47 -13.00
CA GLY A 274 -15.24 3.49 -14.44
C GLY A 274 -14.60 4.79 -14.92
N LYS A 275 -14.25 5.73 -14.03
CA LYS A 275 -13.48 6.91 -14.44
C LYS A 275 -12.02 6.49 -14.65
N ALA A 276 -11.50 6.78 -15.84
CA ALA A 276 -10.08 6.64 -16.12
C ALA A 276 -9.29 7.66 -15.30
N MET A 277 -8.42 7.16 -14.44
CA MET A 277 -7.57 7.93 -13.54
C MET A 277 -6.10 7.79 -13.95
N ALA A 278 -5.30 8.78 -13.57
CA ALA A 278 -3.86 8.69 -13.62
C ALA A 278 -3.24 9.26 -12.34
N LEU A 279 -2.40 8.46 -11.66
CA LEU A 279 -1.49 8.94 -10.63
C LEU A 279 -0.13 9.17 -11.28
N VAL A 280 0.25 10.44 -11.41
CA VAL A 280 1.56 10.85 -11.91
C VAL A 280 2.45 11.07 -10.70
N LEU A 281 3.52 10.28 -10.58
CA LEU A 281 4.56 10.46 -9.56
C LEU A 281 5.77 11.11 -10.25
N SER A 282 6.40 12.08 -9.60
CA SER A 282 7.56 12.77 -10.15
C SER A 282 8.61 13.03 -9.09
N ASP A 283 9.79 13.41 -9.57
CA ASP A 283 10.84 13.90 -8.68
C ASP A 283 10.38 15.18 -7.95
N THR A 284 10.76 15.29 -6.68
CA THR A 284 10.43 16.48 -5.89
C THR A 284 11.33 17.62 -6.35
N GLY A 285 10.78 18.54 -7.16
CA GLY A 285 11.53 19.69 -7.70
C GLY A 285 12.13 19.48 -9.09
N SER A 286 11.82 18.38 -9.79
CA SER A 286 12.14 18.19 -11.21
C SER A 286 11.01 17.48 -11.96
N THR A 287 10.85 17.78 -13.24
CA THR A 287 9.89 17.14 -14.15
C THR A 287 10.49 16.02 -14.99
N ASP A 288 11.80 15.79 -14.90
CA ASP A 288 12.54 14.94 -15.83
C ASP A 288 12.31 13.45 -15.57
N SER A 289 12.14 13.07 -14.30
CA SER A 289 11.79 11.72 -13.89
C SER A 289 10.34 11.66 -13.45
N LYS A 290 9.51 10.91 -14.18
CA LYS A 290 8.11 10.67 -13.83
C LYS A 290 7.66 9.25 -14.12
N VAL A 291 6.76 8.76 -13.30
CA VAL A 291 6.03 7.50 -13.48
C VAL A 291 4.55 7.83 -13.58
N ILE A 292 3.89 7.35 -14.65
CA ILE A 292 2.45 7.56 -14.85
C ILE A 292 1.75 6.23 -14.67
N PHE A 293 1.08 6.09 -13.54
CA PHE A 293 0.24 4.93 -13.26
C PHE A 293 -1.21 5.22 -13.66
N LYS A 294 -1.79 4.38 -14.52
CA LYS A 294 -3.14 4.54 -15.06
C LYS A 294 -4.04 3.41 -14.57
N PHE A 295 -5.27 3.72 -14.19
CA PHE A 295 -6.24 2.75 -13.70
C PHE A 295 -7.68 3.24 -13.91
N LEU A 296 -8.65 2.34 -13.81
CA LEU A 296 -10.07 2.69 -13.71
C LEU A 296 -10.46 2.72 -12.25
N SER A 297 -11.11 3.80 -11.81
CA SER A 297 -11.70 3.84 -10.46
C SER A 297 -12.83 2.81 -10.31
N GLU A 298 -13.01 2.26 -9.11
CA GLU A 298 -14.07 1.29 -8.83
C GLU A 298 -15.15 1.82 -7.87
N LYS A 299 -16.37 1.27 -7.97
CA LYS A 299 -17.48 1.55 -7.05
C LYS A 299 -17.28 0.82 -5.72
N VAL A 300 -17.60 1.50 -4.63
CA VAL A 300 -18.02 0.84 -3.38
C VAL A 300 -19.50 0.44 -3.53
N GLY A 301 -19.83 -0.83 -3.35
CA GLY A 301 -21.20 -1.33 -3.49
C GLY A 301 -22.18 -0.55 -2.60
N ALA A 302 -23.31 -0.09 -3.17
CA ALA A 302 -24.28 0.77 -2.48
C ALA A 302 -25.34 -0.01 -1.66
N LYS A 303 -25.14 -1.31 -1.41
CA LYS A 303 -26.15 -2.16 -0.75
C LYS A 303 -25.58 -2.83 0.50
N GLY A 304 -26.16 -2.51 1.65
CA GLY A 304 -26.02 -3.25 2.92
C GLY A 304 -25.13 -2.53 3.94
N GLY A 305 -25.68 -2.23 5.11
CA GLY A 305 -25.06 -1.39 6.13
C GLY A 305 -23.79 -1.98 6.74
N HIS A 306 -22.85 -1.13 7.16
CA HIS A 306 -21.62 -1.44 7.91
C HIS A 306 -20.69 -2.54 7.34
N ASP A 307 -21.08 -3.20 6.26
CA ASP A 307 -20.43 -4.38 5.72
C ASP A 307 -19.46 -4.01 4.58
N VAL A 308 -18.18 -4.19 4.93
CA VAL A 308 -17.07 -4.59 4.07
C VAL A 308 -16.73 -3.59 2.96
N LEU A 309 -15.77 -2.70 3.27
CA LEU A 309 -14.82 -2.23 2.26
C LEU A 309 -14.07 -3.47 1.75
N LEU A 310 -14.66 -4.13 0.75
CA LEU A 310 -14.04 -5.25 0.06
C LEU A 310 -12.77 -4.74 -0.62
N TYR A 311 -11.71 -5.54 -0.56
CA TYR A 311 -10.46 -5.44 -1.32
C TYR A 311 -10.65 -4.88 -2.74
N ARG A 312 -10.61 -3.55 -2.89
CA ARG A 312 -10.82 -2.83 -4.16
C ARG A 312 -9.82 -1.67 -4.24
N PRO A 313 -8.54 -1.96 -4.55
CA PRO A 313 -7.50 -0.94 -4.58
C PRO A 313 -7.79 0.29 -5.45
N GLU A 314 -8.65 0.11 -6.45
CA GLU A 314 -9.11 1.10 -7.41
C GLU A 314 -10.11 2.12 -6.84
N VAL A 315 -10.58 1.94 -5.60
CA VAL A 315 -11.42 2.94 -4.94
C VAL A 315 -10.60 4.20 -4.69
N VAL A 316 -11.13 5.33 -5.14
CA VAL A 316 -10.55 6.66 -4.91
C VAL A 316 -11.51 7.46 -4.03
N SER A 317 -11.00 8.08 -2.97
CA SER A 317 -11.82 8.92 -2.09
C SER A 317 -11.12 10.21 -1.68
N THR A 318 -11.87 11.29 -1.48
CA THR A 318 -11.39 12.49 -0.76
C THR A 318 -11.78 12.41 0.71
N ARG A 319 -10.93 12.93 1.60
CA ARG A 319 -11.20 13.02 3.03
C ARG A 319 -10.74 14.38 3.57
N PRO A 320 -11.52 15.03 4.46
CA PRO A 320 -11.06 16.22 5.13
C PRO A 320 -9.90 15.90 6.08
N LEU A 321 -8.91 16.79 6.17
CA LEU A 321 -7.86 16.69 7.17
C LEU A 321 -8.42 16.93 8.57
N LYS A 322 -8.13 16.03 9.52
CA LYS A 322 -8.60 16.14 10.92
C LYS A 322 -7.79 17.14 11.75
N ALA A 323 -6.50 17.30 11.47
CA ALA A 323 -5.59 18.17 12.23
C ALA A 323 -5.40 19.51 11.52
N ALA A 324 -5.58 20.61 12.27
CA ALA A 324 -5.49 21.98 11.76
C ALA A 324 -4.11 22.37 11.24
N GLU A 325 -3.05 21.62 11.55
CA GLU A 325 -1.67 21.86 11.06
C GLU A 325 -1.24 20.83 9.99
N ALA A 326 -2.06 19.82 9.71
CA ALA A 326 -1.73 18.83 8.70
C ALA A 326 -1.72 19.48 7.30
N LYS A 327 -0.76 19.04 6.48
CA LYS A 327 -0.67 19.44 5.07
C LYS A 327 -1.50 18.47 4.22
N PRO A 328 -2.10 18.92 3.11
CA PRO A 328 -2.72 18.02 2.15
C PRO A 328 -1.74 16.97 1.65
N TYR A 329 -2.22 15.76 1.39
CA TYR A 329 -1.39 14.69 0.83
C TYR A 329 -2.27 13.66 0.11
N ILE A 330 -1.63 12.85 -0.73
CA ILE A 330 -2.23 11.69 -1.37
C ILE A 330 -1.69 10.45 -0.66
N ASN A 331 -2.56 9.54 -0.25
CA ASN A 331 -2.16 8.16 0.06
C ASN A 331 -2.51 7.30 -1.15
N SER A 332 -1.54 6.61 -1.75
CA SER A 332 -1.81 5.77 -2.92
C SER A 332 -2.50 4.45 -2.58
N GLY A 333 -2.48 4.03 -1.31
CA GLY A 333 -2.72 2.65 -0.93
C GLY A 333 -1.80 1.67 -1.66
N TYR A 334 -2.12 0.39 -1.59
CA TYR A 334 -1.29 -0.65 -2.21
C TYR A 334 -1.51 -0.81 -3.73
N LEU A 335 -2.43 -0.05 -4.35
CA LEU A 335 -2.75 -0.19 -5.78
C LEU A 335 -1.51 -0.14 -6.69
N PRO A 336 -0.58 0.84 -6.55
CA PRO A 336 0.62 0.88 -7.40
C PRO A 336 1.52 -0.35 -7.25
N PHE A 337 1.56 -0.99 -6.09
CA PHE A 337 2.38 -2.17 -5.81
C PHE A 337 1.91 -3.42 -6.56
N MET A 338 0.67 -3.41 -7.06
CA MET A 338 0.17 -4.47 -7.94
C MET A 338 0.78 -4.38 -9.34
N HIS A 339 1.32 -3.23 -9.73
CA HIS A 339 1.86 -2.98 -11.08
C HIS A 339 3.37 -2.75 -11.10
N TYR A 340 3.97 -2.36 -9.97
CA TYR A 340 5.38 -2.00 -9.88
C TYR A 340 6.06 -2.74 -8.71
N ASN A 341 7.34 -3.05 -8.90
CA ASN A 341 8.26 -3.28 -7.79
C ASN A 341 8.73 -1.93 -7.25
N PHE A 342 8.87 -1.81 -5.95
CA PHE A 342 9.28 -0.57 -5.28
C PHE A 342 10.65 -0.73 -4.64
N LEU A 343 11.64 0.01 -5.13
CA LEU A 343 12.92 0.20 -4.47
C LEU A 343 12.78 1.33 -3.45
N PHE A 344 13.28 1.12 -2.24
CA PHE A 344 13.54 2.16 -1.27
C PHE A 344 15.05 2.20 -1.03
N ASP A 345 15.66 3.34 -1.31
CA ASP A 345 17.10 3.53 -1.18
C ASP A 345 17.34 4.64 -0.16
N ASN A 346 17.79 4.25 1.03
CA ASN A 346 17.98 5.16 2.15
C ASN A 346 19.22 6.03 1.98
N GLU A 347 20.29 5.52 1.37
CA GLU A 347 21.51 6.27 1.13
C GLU A 347 21.26 7.41 0.14
N GLU A 348 20.61 7.10 -0.97
CA GLU A 348 20.36 8.07 -2.06
C GLU A 348 19.07 8.86 -1.85
N ARG A 349 18.28 8.52 -0.82
CA ARG A 349 16.99 9.17 -0.50
C ARG A 349 16.05 9.18 -1.70
N VAL A 350 15.89 8.01 -2.34
CA VAL A 350 15.00 7.84 -3.49
C VAL A 350 14.05 6.66 -3.30
N ILE A 351 12.88 6.77 -3.94
CA ILE A 351 12.01 5.63 -4.21
C ILE A 351 12.11 5.32 -5.70
N GLY A 352 12.47 4.08 -6.03
CA GLY A 352 12.51 3.57 -7.39
C GLY A 352 11.25 2.78 -7.72
N LEU A 353 10.78 2.90 -8.96
CA LEU A 353 9.68 2.09 -9.48
C LEU A 353 10.13 1.34 -10.73
N GLN A 354 9.86 0.03 -10.77
CA GLN A 354 10.10 -0.83 -11.93
C GLN A 354 8.80 -1.54 -12.30
N SER A 355 8.32 -1.36 -13.54
CA SER A 355 7.09 -2.03 -14.00
C SER A 355 7.27 -3.54 -13.94
N ARG A 356 6.26 -4.24 -13.43
CA ARG A 356 6.19 -5.71 -13.50
C ARG A 356 5.80 -6.08 -14.93
N THR A 357 6.61 -6.90 -15.60
CA THR A 357 6.32 -7.35 -16.95
C THR A 357 5.16 -8.36 -16.93
N GLY A 358 4.34 -8.38 -17.99
CA GLY A 358 3.24 -9.33 -18.14
C GLY A 358 1.90 -8.94 -17.49
N ILE A 359 1.85 -7.87 -16.68
CA ILE A 359 0.57 -7.32 -16.18
C ILE A 359 0.04 -6.34 -17.21
N SER A 360 -0.94 -6.76 -18.01
CA SER A 360 -1.59 -5.89 -18.99
C SER A 360 -2.28 -4.73 -18.27
N THR A 361 -1.74 -3.52 -18.41
CA THR A 361 -2.39 -2.27 -17.99
C THR A 361 -3.48 -1.90 -19.00
N ARG A 362 -4.46 -2.80 -19.24
CA ARG A 362 -5.63 -2.41 -20.04
C ARG A 362 -6.40 -1.34 -19.26
N PRO A 363 -6.58 -0.14 -19.85
CA PRO A 363 -7.30 0.96 -19.23
C PRO A 363 -8.81 0.74 -19.24
#